data_AF-S3C714-F1
#
_entry.id   AF-S3C714-F1
#
_cell.length_a   1.000
_cell.length_b   1.000
_cell.length_c   1.000
_cell.angle_alpha   90.00
_cell.angle_beta   90.00
_cell.angle_gamma   90.00
#
_symmetry.space_group_name_H-M   'P 1'
#
loop_
_entity.id
_entity.type
_entity.pdbx_description
1 polymer ?
#
loop_
_entity_poly.entity_id
_entity_poly.type
_entity_poly.pdbx_seq_one_letter_code
_entity_poly.pdbx_strand_id
1 'polypeptide(L)'
;MASTFRSTCLRWLVILGLLALLFAPAEAAGQGACVKRPDPAGPNQGDLYSMRIANGLSHAEEHGESPNRPGRYYFDALRKCHPKDFVAVYDSQGNAHLSFVIKDKKRSNLPLKGANRNTCDVGAIISQATNGAYEPECVFGGADKLAAQWTKSQTAPAPAAKAPYEQ
;
A
#
# COMPACT_ATOMS: atom_id res chain seq x y z
N MET A 1 -53.35 -20.42 31.90
CA MET A 1 -53.07 -19.72 30.63
C MET A 1 -51.80 -18.88 30.80
N ALA A 2 -50.62 -19.47 30.59
CA ALA A 2 -49.34 -18.76 30.73
C ALA A 2 -48.25 -19.50 29.95
N SER A 3 -48.38 -19.59 28.62
CA SER A 3 -47.38 -20.30 27.81
C SER A 3 -47.27 -19.75 26.38
N THR A 4 -47.24 -18.42 26.24
CA THR A 4 -47.03 -17.79 24.93
C THR A 4 -46.01 -16.64 24.94
N PHE A 5 -45.53 -16.18 26.10
CA PHE A 5 -44.66 -15.00 26.18
C PHE A 5 -43.15 -15.26 26.03
N ARG A 6 -42.68 -16.52 26.12
CA ARG A 6 -41.24 -16.83 26.07
C ARG A 6 -40.67 -17.02 24.66
N SER A 7 -41.53 -17.21 23.64
CA SER A 7 -41.07 -17.57 22.29
C SER A 7 -40.79 -16.38 21.37
N THR A 8 -41.27 -15.19 21.70
CA THR A 8 -41.15 -13.99 20.85
C THR A 8 -39.81 -13.28 21.04
N CYS A 9 -39.24 -13.24 22.25
CA CYS A 9 -37.95 -12.59 22.49
C CYS A 9 -36.77 -13.29 21.79
N LEU A 10 -36.80 -14.62 21.65
CA LEU A 10 -35.70 -15.37 21.04
C LEU A 10 -35.57 -15.10 19.52
N ARG A 11 -36.69 -14.83 18.84
CA ARG A 11 -36.70 -14.56 17.39
C ARG A 11 -36.12 -13.19 17.02
N TRP A 12 -36.19 -12.21 17.92
CA TRP A 12 -35.61 -10.88 17.67
C TRP A 12 -34.08 -10.85 17.79
N LEU A 13 -33.49 -11.67 18.67
CA LEU A 13 -32.04 -11.76 18.83
C LEU A 13 -31.33 -12.36 17.60
N VAL A 14 -31.97 -13.32 16.92
CA VAL A 14 -31.42 -13.91 15.68
C VAL A 14 -31.40 -12.89 14.53
N ILE A 15 -32.41 -12.01 14.45
CA ILE A 15 -32.49 -11.00 13.39
C ILE A 15 -31.46 -9.89 13.61
N LEU A 16 -31.21 -9.47 14.86
CA LEU A 16 -30.16 -8.49 15.18
C LEU A 16 -28.76 -9.06 14.98
N GLY A 17 -28.52 -10.33 15.27
CA GLY A 17 -27.24 -11.01 14.98
C GLY A 17 -26.93 -11.12 13.49
N LEU A 18 -27.95 -11.31 12.65
CA LEU A 18 -27.81 -11.31 11.18
C LEU A 18 -27.62 -9.89 10.59
N LEU A 19 -28.16 -8.84 11.22
CA LEU A 19 -27.94 -7.47 10.78
C LEU A 19 -26.51 -6.97 11.07
N ALA A 20 -25.86 -7.46 12.13
CA ALA A 20 -24.49 -7.07 12.46
C ALA A 20 -23.45 -7.51 11.41
N LEU A 21 -23.74 -8.56 10.64
CA LEU A 21 -22.90 -9.01 9.52
C LEU A 21 -23.01 -8.12 8.27
N LEU A 22 -24.06 -7.30 8.14
CA LEU A 22 -24.25 -6.38 7.01
C LEU A 22 -23.57 -5.02 7.21
N PHE A 23 -23.10 -4.73 8.42
CA PHE A 23 -22.38 -3.50 8.78
C PHE A 23 -20.95 -3.76 9.25
N ALA A 24 -20.38 -4.94 8.95
CA ALA A 24 -18.93 -5.02 8.96
C ALA A 24 -18.44 -4.01 7.91
N PRO A 25 -17.69 -2.96 8.29
CA PRO A 25 -17.07 -2.12 7.31
C PRO A 25 -16.20 -3.06 6.47
N ALA A 26 -16.57 -3.26 5.21
CA ALA A 26 -15.62 -3.77 4.25
C ALA A 26 -14.54 -2.68 4.21
N GLU A 27 -13.49 -2.87 4.99
CA GLU A 27 -12.31 -2.02 4.94
C GLU A 27 -11.91 -2.01 3.48
N ALA A 28 -12.21 -0.89 2.82
CA ALA A 28 -11.82 -0.69 1.45
C ALA A 28 -10.30 -0.73 1.47
N ALA A 29 -9.72 -1.88 1.15
CA ALA A 29 -8.29 -2.04 0.95
C ALA A 29 -7.94 -1.17 -0.27
N GLY A 30 -7.64 0.09 0.01
CA GLY A 30 -7.23 1.05 -1.00
C GLY A 30 -5.92 0.58 -1.57
N GLN A 31 -5.85 0.36 -2.89
CA GLN A 31 -4.70 -0.24 -3.58
C GLN A 31 -3.38 0.56 -3.47
N GLY A 32 -3.40 1.71 -2.81
CA GLY A 32 -2.31 2.67 -2.82
C GLY A 32 -2.17 3.37 -4.18
N ALA A 33 -1.18 4.23 -4.29
CA ALA A 33 -0.81 4.89 -5.52
C ALA A 33 0.72 4.90 -5.64
N CYS A 34 1.24 4.77 -6.86
CA CYS A 34 2.68 4.79 -7.10
C CYS A 34 2.98 5.46 -8.44
N VAL A 35 3.88 6.43 -8.41
CA VAL A 35 4.45 6.99 -9.63
C VAL A 35 5.96 6.87 -9.60
N LYS A 36 6.53 6.69 -10.79
CA LYS A 36 7.96 6.77 -11.03
C LYS A 36 8.28 7.84 -12.06
N ARG A 37 9.41 8.51 -11.90
CA ARG A 37 9.95 9.48 -12.86
C ARG A 37 11.47 9.51 -12.79
N PRO A 38 12.17 10.02 -13.81
CA PRO A 38 13.62 10.17 -13.74
C PRO A 38 13.95 11.12 -12.59
N ASP A 39 15.00 10.81 -11.84
CA ASP A 39 15.45 11.68 -10.76
C ASP A 39 15.87 13.05 -11.32
N PRO A 40 15.30 14.18 -10.83
CA PRO A 40 15.68 15.52 -11.27
C PRO A 40 17.16 15.86 -11.01
N ALA A 41 17.83 15.17 -10.08
CA ALA A 41 19.26 15.37 -9.82
C ALA A 41 20.17 14.91 -10.98
N GLY A 42 19.63 14.18 -11.95
CA GLY A 42 20.30 13.92 -13.23
C GLY A 42 20.11 12.50 -13.78
N PRO A 43 20.49 12.28 -15.05
CA PRO A 43 20.17 11.04 -15.77
C PRO A 43 20.85 9.78 -15.21
N ASN A 44 21.83 9.90 -14.31
CA ASN A 44 22.57 8.79 -13.72
C ASN A 44 22.21 8.53 -12.24
N GLN A 45 21.23 9.25 -11.70
CA GLN A 45 20.86 9.16 -10.29
C GLN A 45 19.83 8.05 -10.02
N GLY A 46 18.99 7.73 -11.01
CA GLY A 46 18.05 6.64 -10.95
C GLY A 46 16.63 7.10 -11.32
N ASP A 47 15.66 6.32 -10.87
CA ASP A 47 14.24 6.68 -10.92
C ASP A 47 13.78 7.06 -9.52
N LEU A 48 13.15 8.23 -9.40
CA LEU A 48 12.46 8.69 -8.20
C LEU A 48 11.07 8.06 -8.16
N TYR A 49 10.77 7.40 -7.06
CA TYR A 49 9.46 6.83 -6.75
C TYR A 49 8.76 7.70 -5.71
N SER A 50 7.47 7.90 -5.92
CA SER A 50 6.59 8.54 -4.94
C SER A 50 5.34 7.67 -4.79
N MET A 51 5.05 7.27 -3.55
CA MET A 51 3.98 6.32 -3.24
C MET A 51 3.09 6.82 -2.12
N ARG A 52 1.81 6.43 -2.18
CA ARG A 52 0.85 6.61 -1.08
C ARG A 52 0.22 5.27 -0.73
N ILE A 53 0.17 4.94 0.55
CA ILE A 53 -0.36 3.67 1.06
C ILE A 53 -1.41 3.99 2.11
N ALA A 54 -2.65 3.54 1.89
CA ALA A 54 -3.76 3.77 2.82
C ALA A 54 -3.55 3.02 4.12
N ASN A 55 -3.74 3.64 5.29
CA ASN A 55 -3.49 3.01 6.59
C ASN A 55 -2.06 2.44 6.73
N GLY A 56 -1.09 3.00 5.99
CA GLY A 56 0.25 2.45 5.91
C GLY A 56 1.02 2.50 7.24
N LEU A 57 0.63 3.34 8.20
CA LEU A 57 1.17 3.35 9.56
C LEU A 57 0.77 2.08 10.32
N SER A 58 -0.54 1.79 10.41
CA SER A 58 -1.06 0.64 11.14
C SER A 58 -0.43 -0.66 10.64
N HIS A 59 -0.35 -0.82 9.32
CA HIS A 59 0.30 -1.99 8.70
C HIS A 59 1.78 -2.11 9.10
N ALA A 60 2.50 -0.98 9.13
CA ALA A 60 3.90 -0.97 9.53
C ALA A 60 4.07 -1.29 11.03
N GLU A 61 3.21 -0.75 11.90
CA GLU A 61 3.24 -0.97 13.36
C GLU A 61 3.03 -2.44 13.72
N GLU A 62 2.11 -3.13 13.03
CA GLU A 62 1.92 -4.59 13.15
C GLU A 62 3.20 -5.38 12.89
N HIS A 63 4.12 -4.82 12.11
CA HIS A 63 5.38 -5.43 11.71
C HIS A 63 6.61 -4.81 12.40
N GLY A 64 6.41 -4.06 13.49
CA GLY A 64 7.49 -3.51 14.31
C GLY A 64 8.10 -2.22 13.78
N GLU A 65 7.28 -1.34 13.20
CA GLU A 65 7.67 0.03 12.85
C GLU A 65 8.30 0.76 14.05
N SER A 66 9.38 1.49 13.78
CA SER A 66 10.13 2.19 14.82
C SER A 66 9.66 3.64 14.89
N PRO A 67 9.22 4.14 16.06
CA PRO A 67 8.80 5.54 16.19
C PRO A 67 9.93 6.53 15.86
N ASN A 68 11.19 6.11 16.06
CA ASN A 68 12.38 6.92 15.77
C ASN A 68 12.85 6.82 14.31
N ARG A 69 12.25 5.93 13.49
CA ARG A 69 12.65 5.69 12.10
C ARG A 69 11.43 5.42 11.23
N PRO A 70 10.61 6.44 10.93
CA PRO A 70 9.42 6.31 10.08
C PRO A 70 9.71 5.63 8.74
N GLY A 71 8.82 4.72 8.35
CA GLY A 71 8.89 3.91 7.14
C GLY A 71 9.99 2.85 7.14
N ARG A 72 10.55 2.48 8.30
CA ARG A 72 11.59 1.45 8.39
C ARG A 72 11.12 0.14 7.75
N TYR A 73 9.89 -0.26 8.02
CA TYR A 73 9.32 -1.49 7.48
C TYR A 73 9.37 -1.51 5.94
N TYR A 74 8.87 -0.44 5.29
CA TYR A 74 8.87 -0.31 3.84
C TYR A 74 10.29 -0.19 3.25
N PHE A 75 11.19 0.50 3.95
CA PHE A 75 12.60 0.56 3.57
C PHE A 75 13.25 -0.83 3.56
N ASP A 76 13.02 -1.61 4.63
CA ASP A 76 13.58 -2.95 4.77
C ASP A 76 13.02 -3.90 3.68
N ALA A 77 11.74 -3.77 3.32
CA ALA A 77 11.14 -4.50 2.19
C ALA A 77 11.84 -4.14 0.85
N LEU A 78 12.07 -2.85 0.62
CA LEU A 78 12.71 -2.35 -0.60
C LEU A 78 14.22 -2.56 -0.63
N ARG A 79 14.86 -3.03 0.45
CA ARG A 79 16.32 -3.10 0.60
C ARG A 79 17.04 -3.81 -0.55
N LYS A 80 16.41 -4.82 -1.17
CA LYS A 80 16.93 -5.55 -2.35
C LYS A 80 17.08 -4.64 -3.58
N CYS A 81 16.31 -3.57 -3.65
CA CYS A 81 16.37 -2.56 -4.71
C CYS A 81 17.31 -1.41 -4.38
N HIS A 82 17.98 -1.44 -3.22
CA HIS A 82 18.94 -0.43 -2.80
C HIS A 82 18.39 1.00 -2.86
N PRO A 83 17.25 1.27 -2.17
CA PRO A 83 16.67 2.59 -2.13
C PRO A 83 17.66 3.58 -1.52
N LYS A 84 17.69 4.78 -2.11
CA LYS A 84 18.41 5.95 -1.63
C LYS A 84 17.43 7.06 -1.32
N ASP A 85 17.88 8.00 -0.49
CA ASP A 85 17.13 9.20 -0.13
C ASP A 85 15.69 8.86 0.30
N PHE A 86 15.57 7.77 1.05
CA PHE A 86 14.28 7.25 1.48
C PHE A 86 13.70 8.13 2.57
N VAL A 87 12.53 8.67 2.29
CA VAL A 87 11.73 9.47 3.19
C VAL A 87 10.35 8.83 3.30
N ALA A 88 9.88 8.67 4.52
CA ALA A 88 8.51 8.29 4.80
C ALA A 88 7.88 9.30 5.75
N VAL A 89 6.66 9.70 5.43
CA VAL A 89 5.84 10.57 6.26
C VAL A 89 4.46 9.93 6.42
N TYR A 90 3.93 9.94 7.63
CA TYR A 90 2.56 9.50 7.88
C TYR A 90 1.68 10.74 8.06
N ASP A 91 0.53 10.78 7.39
CA ASP A 91 -0.44 11.87 7.60
C ASP A 91 -1.33 11.61 8.83
N SER A 92 -2.20 12.57 9.16
CA SER A 92 -3.09 12.49 10.33
C SER A 92 -4.10 11.34 10.26
N GLN A 93 -4.28 10.72 9.09
CA GLN A 93 -5.13 9.55 8.91
C GLN A 93 -4.33 8.24 8.95
N GLY A 94 -3.01 8.31 9.21
CA GLY A 94 -2.13 7.15 9.22
C GLY A 94 -1.76 6.64 7.83
N ASN A 95 -2.04 7.38 6.74
CA ASN A 95 -1.58 6.98 5.41
C ASN A 95 -0.09 7.26 5.29
N ALA A 96 0.65 6.32 4.69
CA ALA A 96 2.07 6.48 4.44
C ALA A 96 2.32 7.17 3.10
N HIS A 97 3.24 8.13 3.10
CA HIS A 97 3.76 8.82 1.92
C HIS A 97 5.24 8.49 1.82
N LEU A 98 5.61 7.68 0.82
CA LEU A 98 6.98 7.22 0.63
C LEU A 98 7.60 7.95 -0.57
N SER A 99 8.83 8.41 -0.42
CA SER A 99 9.63 8.98 -1.49
C SER A 99 11.03 8.41 -1.43
N PHE A 100 11.54 7.86 -2.53
CA PHE A 100 12.88 7.27 -2.58
C PHE A 100 13.38 7.14 -4.01
N VAL A 101 14.69 7.05 -4.17
CA VAL A 101 15.35 6.85 -5.46
C VAL A 101 15.85 5.41 -5.56
N ILE A 102 15.57 4.75 -6.68
CA ILE A 102 16.19 3.47 -7.00
C ILE A 102 17.13 3.66 -8.19
N LYS A 103 18.39 3.24 -7.98
CA LYS A 103 19.42 3.20 -9.02
C LYS A 103 19.65 1.77 -9.47
N ASP A 104 19.61 1.52 -10.78
CA ASP A 104 20.05 0.24 -11.31
C ASP A 104 21.57 0.05 -11.08
N LYS A 105 21.91 -1.01 -10.35
CA LYS A 105 23.29 -1.35 -10.01
C LYS A 105 24.12 -1.84 -11.20
N LYS A 106 23.49 -2.33 -12.28
CA LYS A 106 24.21 -3.08 -13.33
C LYS A 106 24.68 -2.24 -14.51
N ARG A 107 24.35 -0.95 -14.62
CA ARG A 107 24.65 -0.14 -15.82
C ARG A 107 25.35 1.18 -15.52
N SER A 108 26.32 1.17 -14.61
CA SER A 108 26.99 2.37 -14.13
C SER A 108 27.72 3.21 -15.20
N ASN A 109 27.98 2.69 -16.41
CA ASN A 109 28.74 3.41 -17.45
C ASN A 109 28.07 3.49 -18.84
N LEU A 110 26.82 3.06 -19.00
CA LEU A 110 26.12 3.15 -20.29
C LEU A 110 24.95 4.12 -20.20
N PRO A 111 24.85 5.11 -21.12
CA PRO A 111 23.69 5.99 -21.16
C PRO A 111 22.44 5.15 -21.42
N LEU A 112 21.61 5.04 -20.40
CA LEU A 112 20.34 4.34 -20.47
C LEU A 112 19.38 5.10 -21.41
N LYS A 113 19.38 4.78 -22.70
CA LYS A 113 18.34 5.25 -23.63
C LYS A 113 17.08 4.38 -23.45
N GLY A 114 15.96 4.98 -23.05
CA GLY A 114 14.64 4.31 -22.97
C GLY A 114 14.06 4.09 -21.56
N ALA A 115 12.82 3.60 -21.51
CA ALA A 115 11.93 3.53 -20.34
C ALA A 115 12.22 2.39 -19.32
N ASN A 116 13.28 1.61 -19.50
CA ASN A 116 13.64 0.48 -18.63
C ASN A 116 14.97 0.76 -17.89
N ARG A 117 14.96 1.78 -17.02
CA ARG A 117 16.13 2.21 -16.23
C ARG A 117 16.26 1.54 -14.87
N ASN A 118 15.26 0.77 -14.46
CA ASN A 118 15.22 0.05 -13.20
C ASN A 118 14.50 -1.28 -13.39
N THR A 119 15.15 -2.40 -13.05
CA THR A 119 14.54 -3.74 -13.11
C THR A 119 13.84 -4.13 -11.81
N CYS A 120 13.92 -3.31 -10.76
CA CYS A 120 13.18 -3.54 -9.53
C CYS A 120 11.69 -3.27 -9.75
N ASP A 121 10.88 -4.31 -9.52
CA ASP A 121 9.44 -4.18 -9.45
C ASP A 121 9.01 -3.74 -8.04
N VAL A 122 9.01 -2.43 -7.84
CA VAL A 122 8.63 -1.80 -6.57
C VAL A 122 7.21 -2.16 -6.16
N GLY A 123 6.27 -2.20 -7.12
CA GLY A 123 4.87 -2.53 -6.85
C GLY A 123 4.74 -3.94 -6.31
N ALA A 124 5.38 -4.91 -6.95
CA ALA A 124 5.38 -6.31 -6.50
C ALA A 124 6.04 -6.49 -5.12
N ILE A 125 7.12 -5.77 -4.81
CA ILE A 125 7.78 -5.86 -3.51
C ILE A 125 6.90 -5.32 -2.38
N ILE A 126 6.24 -4.18 -2.61
CA ILE A 126 5.32 -3.61 -1.62
C ILE A 126 4.08 -4.51 -1.45
N SER A 127 3.55 -5.06 -2.54
CA SER A 127 2.50 -6.07 -2.47
C SER A 127 2.92 -7.28 -1.65
N GLN A 128 4.11 -7.84 -1.92
CA GLN A 128 4.62 -8.96 -1.15
C GLN A 128 4.81 -8.61 0.33
N ALA A 129 5.41 -7.46 0.64
CA ALA A 129 5.61 -7.03 2.02
C ALA A 129 4.27 -6.98 2.75
N THR A 130 3.25 -6.47 2.08
CA THR A 130 1.93 -6.24 2.67
C THR A 130 0.96 -7.40 2.50
N ASN A 131 1.46 -8.59 2.16
CA ASN A 131 0.66 -9.80 1.92
C ASN A 131 -0.49 -9.58 0.92
N GLY A 132 -0.28 -8.72 -0.09
CA GLY A 132 -1.26 -8.36 -1.09
C GLY A 132 -2.30 -7.33 -0.65
N ALA A 133 -2.22 -6.79 0.57
CA ALA A 133 -3.13 -5.74 1.03
C ALA A 133 -3.03 -4.48 0.17
N TYR A 134 -1.84 -4.17 -0.35
CA TYR A 134 -1.63 -3.06 -1.28
C TYR A 134 -0.97 -3.56 -2.56
N GLU A 135 -1.59 -3.32 -3.71
CA GLU A 135 -1.05 -3.69 -5.02
C GLU A 135 -0.83 -2.46 -5.91
N PRO A 136 0.08 -1.54 -5.53
CA PRO A 136 0.23 -0.29 -6.25
C PRO A 136 0.91 -0.50 -7.60
N GLU A 137 0.26 -0.03 -8.67
CA GLU A 137 0.85 0.02 -10.01
C GLU A 137 1.69 1.28 -10.19
N CYS A 138 3.01 1.12 -10.33
CA CYS A 138 3.96 2.23 -10.48
C CYS A 138 4.02 2.77 -11.91
N VAL A 139 3.20 3.79 -12.20
CA VAL A 139 3.11 4.41 -13.54
C VAL A 139 4.11 5.56 -13.72
N PHE A 140 4.48 5.85 -14.96
CA PHE A 140 5.34 7.01 -15.22
C PHE A 140 4.55 8.32 -15.12
N GLY A 141 4.98 9.23 -14.24
CA GLY A 141 4.27 10.50 -14.03
C GLY A 141 4.75 11.33 -12.84
N GLY A 142 4.01 12.41 -12.57
CA GLY A 142 4.25 13.30 -11.45
C GLY A 142 3.19 13.20 -10.36
N ALA A 143 3.13 14.24 -9.53
CA ALA A 143 2.18 14.34 -8.42
C ALA A 143 0.71 14.33 -8.87
N ASP A 144 0.43 14.83 -10.08
CA ASP A 144 -0.88 14.82 -10.73
C ASP A 144 -1.40 13.38 -10.95
N LYS A 145 -0.55 12.51 -11.51
CA LYS A 145 -0.89 11.09 -11.70
C LYS A 145 -0.98 10.34 -10.39
N LEU A 146 -0.11 10.67 -9.44
CA LEU A 146 -0.16 10.09 -8.09
C LEU A 146 -1.48 10.42 -7.41
N ALA A 147 -1.91 11.68 -7.47
CA ALA A 147 -3.19 12.13 -6.93
C ALA A 147 -4.37 11.45 -7.64
N ALA A 148 -4.34 11.35 -8.97
CA ALA A 148 -5.39 10.69 -9.73
C ALA A 148 -5.51 9.19 -9.39
N GLN A 149 -4.39 8.47 -9.32
CA GLN A 149 -4.36 7.07 -8.88
C GLN A 149 -4.86 6.92 -7.45
N TRP A 150 -4.43 7.81 -6.56
CA TRP A 150 -4.86 7.79 -5.17
C TRP A 150 -6.38 7.96 -5.06
N THR A 151 -6.95 8.98 -5.70
CA THR A 151 -8.41 9.20 -5.72
C THR A 151 -9.15 7.98 -6.28
N LYS A 152 -8.64 7.36 -7.35
CA LYS A 152 -9.23 6.13 -7.91
C LYS A 152 -9.14 4.95 -6.94
N SER A 153 -8.04 4.82 -6.20
CA SER A 153 -7.83 3.73 -5.23
C SER A 153 -8.77 3.82 -4.03
N GLN A 154 -9.20 5.03 -3.66
CA GLN A 154 -10.13 5.27 -2.55
C GLN A 154 -11.60 4.97 -2.91
N THR A 155 -11.92 4.94 -4.20
CA THR A 155 -13.28 4.63 -4.69
C THR A 155 -13.43 3.19 -5.18
N ALA A 156 -12.32 2.45 -5.27
CA ALA A 156 -12.32 1.06 -5.68
C ALA A 156 -12.71 0.14 -4.50
N PRO A 157 -13.50 -0.93 -4.73
CA PRO A 157 -13.70 -1.96 -3.72
C PRO A 157 -12.35 -2.63 -3.40
N ALA A 158 -12.19 -3.06 -2.14
CA ALA A 158 -11.05 -3.83 -1.69
C ALA A 158 -10.75 -4.98 -2.68
N PRO A 159 -9.49 -5.18 -3.13
CA PRO A 159 -9.16 -6.40 -3.86
C PRO A 159 -9.58 -7.61 -3.03
N ALA A 160 -10.16 -8.61 -3.69
CA ALA A 160 -10.50 -9.86 -3.02
C ALA A 160 -9.23 -10.43 -2.36
N ALA A 161 -9.33 -10.77 -1.07
CA ALA A 161 -8.22 -11.35 -0.32
C ALA A 161 -7.68 -12.55 -1.09
N LYS A 162 -6.43 -12.45 -1.58
CA LYS A 162 -5.76 -13.57 -2.22
C LYS A 162 -5.45 -14.61 -1.14
N ALA A 163 -5.58 -15.89 -1.48
CA ALA A 163 -5.17 -16.96 -0.59
C ALA A 163 -3.70 -16.73 -0.16
N PRO A 164 -3.35 -16.99 1.11
CA PRO A 164 -1.98 -16.83 1.58
C PRO A 164 -1.04 -17.59 0.65
N TYR A 165 0.00 -16.90 0.17
CA TYR A 165 1.04 -17.51 -0.65
C TYR A 165 1.67 -18.65 0.17
N GLU A 166 1.42 -19.91 -0.20
CA GLU A 166 2.14 -21.04 0.35
C GLU A 166 3.62 -20.87 -0.05
N GLN A 167 4.48 -20.69 0.95
CA GLN A 167 5.92 -20.49 0.77
C GLN A 167 6.65 -21.81 0.53
#